data_AF-A0A9W7NGH8-F1
#
_entry.id   AF-A0A9W7NGH8-F1
#
_cell.length_a   1.000
_cell.length_b   1.000
_cell.length_c   1.000
_cell.angle_alpha   90.00
_cell.angle_beta   90.00
_cell.angle_gamma   90.00
#
_symmetry.space_group_name_H-M   'P 1'
#
loop_
_entity.id
_entity.type
_entity.pdbx_description
1 polymer ?
#
loop_
_entity_poly.entity_id
_entity_poly.type
_entity_poly.pdbx_seq_one_letter_code
_entity_poly.pdbx_strand_id
1 'polypeptide(L)'
;MFSCLIANGEEDGMSGDWDGERVGGFVCLTNQDGLRIAIRPGSISLAGDADPARDSTILVAAGRSFVLQKPLDETIELLGPR
;
A
#
# COMPACT_ATOMS: atom_id res chain seq x y z
N MET A 1 -14.64 4.30 -22.12
CA MET A 1 -14.36 5.61 -21.50
C MET A 1 -14.48 5.42 -20.00
N PHE A 2 -13.41 4.99 -19.33
CA PHE A 2 -13.38 4.87 -17.87
C PHE A 2 -12.57 6.04 -17.34
N SER A 3 -13.27 7.12 -17.01
CA SER A 3 -12.68 8.25 -16.30
C SER A 3 -12.51 7.82 -14.85
N CYS A 4 -11.32 7.35 -14.48
CA CYS A 4 -10.98 7.12 -13.08
C CYS A 4 -10.82 8.48 -12.42
N LEU A 5 -11.87 8.90 -11.72
CA LEU A 5 -11.92 10.08 -10.89
C LEU A 5 -11.10 9.76 -9.62
N ILE A 6 -9.77 9.87 -9.67
CA ILE A 6 -8.98 10.01 -8.44
C ILE A 6 -9.24 11.45 -7.98
N ALA A 7 -10.13 11.58 -7.00
CA ALA A 7 -10.45 12.84 -6.36
C ALA A 7 -9.16 13.55 -5.93
N ASN A 8 -9.07 14.83 -6.25
CA ASN A 8 -8.15 15.73 -5.54
C ASN A 8 -8.63 15.78 -4.09
N GLY A 9 -7.98 15.01 -3.22
CA GLY A 9 -8.05 15.13 -1.78
C GLY A 9 -6.64 15.40 -1.30
N GLU A 10 -6.48 16.50 -0.59
CA GLU A 10 -5.33 16.76 0.26
C GLU A 10 -5.23 15.63 1.29
N GLU A 11 -4.57 14.55 0.92
CA GLU A 11 -4.35 13.41 1.79
C GLU A 11 -3.03 13.67 2.53
N ASP A 12 -3.13 13.89 3.84
CA ASP A 12 -2.06 13.67 4.81
C ASP A 12 -1.71 12.15 4.85
N GLY A 13 -1.67 11.51 3.68
CA GLY A 13 -1.06 10.22 3.47
C GLY A 13 0.42 10.49 3.55
N MET A 14 1.10 9.82 4.47
CA MET A 14 2.55 9.77 4.49
C MET A 14 3.01 9.20 3.15
N SER A 15 3.18 10.07 2.17
CA SER A 15 3.79 9.86 0.85
C SER A 15 5.30 9.68 1.02
N GLY A 16 5.66 8.81 1.95
CA GLY A 16 6.98 8.25 2.08
C GLY A 16 7.07 7.00 1.22
N ASP A 17 8.28 6.72 0.78
CA ASP A 17 8.62 5.44 0.19
C ASP A 17 8.56 4.36 1.29
N TRP A 18 7.47 3.58 1.31
CA TRP A 18 7.29 2.49 2.26
C TRP A 18 7.70 1.16 1.63
N ASP A 19 8.64 0.46 2.26
CA ASP A 19 8.97 -0.92 1.91
C ASP A 19 8.10 -1.89 2.73
N GLY A 20 7.42 -2.80 2.04
CA GLY A 20 6.58 -3.83 2.63
C GLY A 20 7.28 -5.19 2.69
N GLU A 21 7.34 -5.77 3.89
CA GLU A 21 7.79 -7.14 4.14
C GLU A 21 6.75 -7.94 4.94
N ARG A 22 6.69 -9.25 4.75
CA ARG A 22 5.78 -10.12 5.52
C ARG A 22 6.47 -10.71 6.75
N VAL A 23 5.95 -10.43 7.94
CA VAL A 23 6.52 -10.89 9.21
C VAL A 23 5.48 -11.65 10.02
N GLY A 24 5.64 -12.98 10.14
CA GLY A 24 4.87 -13.84 11.06
C GLY A 24 3.34 -13.92 10.85
N GLY A 25 2.80 -13.26 9.83
CA GLY A 25 1.35 -13.13 9.58
C GLY A 25 0.86 -11.68 9.44
N PHE A 26 1.75 -10.71 9.65
CA PHE A 26 1.52 -9.29 9.42
C PHE A 26 2.34 -8.81 8.21
N VAL A 27 1.91 -7.70 7.62
CA VAL A 27 2.67 -6.92 6.64
C VAL A 27 3.31 -5.78 7.40
N CYS A 28 4.63 -5.79 7.52
CA CYS A 28 5.39 -4.72 8.12
C CYS A 28 5.74 -3.73 7.01
N LEU A 29 5.23 -2.50 7.09
CA LEU A 29 5.63 -1.40 6.24
C LEU A 29 6.71 -0.60 6.97
N THR A 30 7.84 -0.37 6.33
CA THR A 30 8.94 0.44 6.86
C THR A 30 9.15 1.66 5.97
N ASN A 31 9.07 2.86 6.54
CA ASN A 31 9.37 4.09 5.80
C ASN A 31 10.89 4.37 5.80
N GLN A 32 11.34 5.27 4.92
CA GLN A 32 12.72 5.78 4.88
C GLN A 32 13.18 6.40 6.20
N ASP A 33 12.26 6.94 7.01
CA ASP A 33 12.54 7.44 8.36
C ASP A 33 12.83 6.33 9.40
N GLY A 34 12.73 5.06 9.01
CA GLY A 34 12.88 3.91 9.91
C GLY A 34 11.64 3.59 10.75
N LEU A 35 10.51 4.27 10.49
CA LEU A 35 9.23 3.97 11.13
C LEU A 35 8.66 2.67 10.57
N ARG A 36 8.28 1.75 11.47
CA ARG A 36 7.72 0.43 11.11
C ARG A 36 6.28 0.31 11.57
N ILE A 37 5.41 -0.13 10.68
CA ILE A 37 3.97 -0.32 10.94
C ILE A 37 3.61 -1.75 10.58
N ALA A 38 3.05 -2.49 11.53
CA ALA A 38 2.52 -3.83 11.27
C ALA A 38 1.02 -3.75 10.93
N ILE A 39 0.67 -4.15 9.72
CA ILE A 39 -0.70 -4.21 9.20
C ILE A 39 -1.12 -5.67 9.11
N ARG A 40 -2.33 -5.97 9.57
CA ARG A 40 -2.91 -7.30 9.36
C ARG A 40 -3.43 -7.40 7.92
N PRO A 41 -3.09 -8.45 7.14
CA PRO A 41 -3.58 -8.61 5.77
C PRO A 41 -5.11 -8.52 5.67
N GLY A 42 -5.83 -9.10 6.63
CA GLY A 42 -7.30 -9.03 6.68
C GLY A 42 -7.89 -7.66 7.03
N SER A 43 -7.07 -6.67 7.37
CA SER A 43 -7.49 -5.29 7.64
C SER A 43 -7.29 -4.36 6.43
N ILE A 44 -6.82 -4.91 5.31
CA ILE A 44 -6.65 -4.18 4.07
C ILE A 44 -7.99 -4.15 3.36
N SER A 45 -8.48 -2.93 3.16
CA SER A 45 -9.74 -2.68 2.47
C SER A 45 -9.56 -2.62 0.95
N LEU A 46 -8.39 -2.15 0.49
CA LEU A 46 -8.12 -1.92 -0.93
C LEU A 46 -6.62 -1.99 -1.22
N ALA A 47 -6.26 -2.54 -2.38
CA ALA A 47 -4.96 -2.42 -3.00
C ALA A 47 -5.15 -2.06 -4.50
N GLY A 48 -4.36 -1.15 -5.04
CA GLY A 48 -4.44 -0.74 -6.45
C GLY A 48 -3.19 0.00 -6.92
N ASP A 49 -3.02 0.12 -8.25
CA ASP A 49 -1.89 0.85 -8.83
C ASP A 49 -1.93 2.34 -8.41
N ALA A 50 -0.79 2.86 -7.93
CA ALA A 50 -0.65 4.27 -7.56
C ALA A 50 -0.39 5.18 -8.77
N ASP A 51 0.18 4.59 -9.83
CA ASP A 51 0.68 5.29 -10.99
C ASP A 51 0.40 4.52 -12.29
N PRO A 52 0.39 5.21 -13.44
CA PRO A 52 0.19 4.57 -14.74
C PRO A 52 1.34 3.66 -15.16
N ALA A 53 2.52 3.83 -14.57
CA ALA A 53 3.71 3.04 -14.86
C ALA A 53 3.72 1.70 -14.09
N ARG A 54 2.82 1.55 -13.10
CA ARG A 54 2.54 0.33 -12.33
C ARG A 54 3.75 -0.12 -11.52
N ASP A 55 4.59 0.82 -11.15
CA ASP A 55 5.77 0.64 -10.31
C ASP A 55 5.49 0.93 -8.83
N SER A 56 4.37 1.60 -8.52
CA SER A 56 3.91 1.77 -7.14
C SER A 56 2.47 1.34 -6.93
N THR A 57 2.16 0.95 -5.70
CA THR A 57 0.87 0.42 -5.27
C THR A 57 0.35 1.22 -4.08
N ILE A 58 -0.91 1.67 -4.16
CA ILE A 58 -1.66 2.23 -3.03
C ILE A 58 -2.34 1.08 -2.27
N LEU A 59 -2.19 1.12 -0.96
CA LEU A 59 -2.77 0.21 0.00
C LEU A 59 -3.60 0.98 1.02
N VAL A 60 -4.86 0.60 1.20
CA VAL A 60 -5.73 1.19 2.23
C VAL A 60 -5.98 0.18 3.33
N ALA A 61 -5.53 0.49 4.54
CA ALA A 61 -5.74 -0.34 5.71
C ALA A 61 -6.15 0.50 6.92
N ALA A 62 -7.15 0.05 7.67
CA ALA A 62 -7.66 0.75 8.84
C ALA A 62 -7.98 2.25 8.61
N GLY A 63 -8.42 2.60 7.39
CA GLY A 63 -8.75 3.98 6.99
C GLY A 63 -7.53 4.86 6.68
N ARG A 64 -6.34 4.28 6.53
CA ARG A 64 -5.12 4.98 6.12
C ARG A 64 -4.63 4.46 4.77
N SER A 65 -4.20 5.37 3.91
CA SER A 65 -3.54 5.07 2.64
C SER A 65 -2.02 4.99 2.81
N PHE A 66 -1.42 3.99 2.19
CA PHE A 66 0.01 3.72 2.14
C PHE A 66 0.42 3.56 0.68
N VAL A 67 1.57 4.10 0.30
CA VAL A 67 2.12 3.93 -1.05
C VAL A 67 3.39 3.09 -0.95
N LEU A 68 3.42 1.96 -1.64
CA LEU A 68 4.58 1.08 -1.74
C LEU A 68 5.19 1.24 -3.12
N GLN A 69 6.51 1.42 -3.24
CA GLN A 69 7.23 1.42 -4.52
C GLN A 69 7.45 -0.02 -5.03
N LYS A 70 6.35 -0.77 -5.16
CA LYS A 70 6.31 -2.12 -5.72
C LYS A 70 5.09 -2.27 -6.61
N PRO A 71 5.15 -3.12 -7.64
CA PRO A 71 4.01 -3.41 -8.48
C PRO A 71 2.89 -4.08 -7.67
N LEU A 72 1.66 -3.91 -8.17
CA LEU A 72 0.47 -4.43 -7.50
C LEU A 72 0.51 -5.95 -7.36
N ASP A 73 1.03 -6.66 -8.36
CA ASP A 73 1.14 -8.13 -8.34
C ASP A 73 2.00 -8.62 -7.15
N GLU A 74 3.20 -8.06 -6.97
CA GLU A 74 4.07 -8.37 -5.83
C GLU A 74 3.41 -8.01 -4.50
N THR A 75 2.70 -6.89 -4.47
CA THR A 75 1.97 -6.45 -3.28
C THR A 75 0.87 -7.44 -2.94
N ILE A 76 0.04 -7.87 -3.91
CA ILE A 76 -1.03 -8.85 -3.70
C ILE A 76 -0.45 -10.19 -3.22
N GLU A 77 0.68 -10.63 -3.76
CA GLU A 77 1.37 -11.84 -3.28
C GLU A 77 1.83 -11.70 -1.82
N LEU A 78 2.31 -10.52 -1.42
CA LEU A 78 2.63 -10.18 -0.03
C LEU A 78 1.40 -10.25 0.89
N LEU A 79 0.21 -9.87 0.40
CA LEU A 79 -1.03 -9.91 1.18
C LEU A 79 -1.70 -11.29 1.19
N GLY A 80 -1.46 -12.10 0.17
CA GLY A 80 -2.18 -13.32 -0.12
C GLY A 80 -2.22 -14.31 1.07
N PRO A 81 -3.34 -15.02 1.29
CA PRO A 81 -3.38 -16.10 2.26
C PRO A 81 -2.41 -17.22 1.84
N ARG A 82 -1.79 -17.88 2.81
CA ARG A 82 -1.05 -19.12 2.58
C ARG A 82 -2.02 -20.30 2.49
#